data_AF-A0A0M0BRP1-F1
#
_entry.id   AF-A0A0M0BRP1-F1
#
_cell.length_a   1.000
_cell.length_b   1.000
_cell.length_c   1.000
_cell.angle_alpha   90.00
_cell.angle_beta   90.00
_cell.angle_gamma   90.00
#
_symmetry.space_group_name_H-M   'P 1'
#
loop_
_entity.id
_entity.type
_entity.pdbx_description
1 polymer ?
#
loop_
_entity_poly.entity_id
_entity_poly.type
_entity_poly.pdbx_seq_one_letter_code
_entity_poly.pdbx_strand_id
1 'polypeptide(L)'
;MAEEEEPVSKVMLDEIDDFKLKAAYRTYSDLFNEADSTEDRLRLNDLISRLLNEEMSFRSFYSELNQYRERSGRDQRFNRTRIIGQRKRAYRRDQQERERIKRHKR
;
A
#
# COMPACT_ATOMS: atom_id res chain seq x y z
N MET A 1 16.72 -13.29 29.72
CA MET A 1 15.31 -12.87 29.89
C MET A 1 14.83 -12.50 28.50
N ALA A 2 14.19 -13.44 27.81
CA ALA A 2 13.42 -13.13 26.62
C ALA A 2 12.02 -12.84 27.14
N GLU A 3 11.61 -11.57 27.08
CA GLU A 3 10.23 -11.20 27.37
C GLU A 3 9.39 -11.78 26.22
N GLU A 4 8.63 -12.82 26.52
CA GLU A 4 7.60 -13.32 25.62
C GLU A 4 6.52 -12.24 25.55
N GLU A 5 6.64 -11.39 24.52
CA GLU A 5 5.65 -10.37 24.20
C GLU A 5 4.30 -11.04 23.95
N GLU A 6 3.36 -10.88 24.89
CA GLU A 6 1.99 -11.36 24.72
C GLU A 6 1.42 -10.82 23.40
N PRO A 7 0.76 -11.66 22.59
CA PRO A 7 0.28 -11.24 21.28
C PRO A 7 -0.81 -10.20 21.49
N VAL A 8 -0.47 -8.93 21.27
CA VAL A 8 -1.44 -7.83 21.22
C VAL A 8 -2.60 -8.28 20.34
N SER A 9 -3.81 -8.37 20.92
CA SER A 9 -4.98 -8.81 20.18
C SER A 9 -5.32 -7.78 19.12
N LYS A 10 -5.45 -8.23 17.88
CA LYS A 10 -5.89 -7.40 16.76
C LYS A 10 -7.36 -7.03 16.96
N VAL A 11 -7.72 -5.78 16.63
CA VAL A 11 -9.12 -5.35 16.61
C VAL A 11 -9.81 -6.03 15.42
N MET A 12 -10.88 -6.76 15.67
CA MET A 12 -11.69 -7.43 14.64
C MET A 12 -12.96 -6.61 14.39
N LEU A 13 -13.31 -6.42 13.12
CA LEU A 13 -14.55 -5.76 12.70
C LEU A 13 -15.29 -6.73 11.79
N ASP A 14 -16.44 -7.24 12.25
CA ASP A 14 -17.16 -8.33 11.60
C ASP A 14 -17.95 -7.86 10.36
N GLU A 15 -18.65 -6.72 10.45
CA GLU A 15 -19.39 -6.14 9.32
C GLU A 15 -19.24 -4.62 9.30
N ILE A 16 -18.67 -4.11 8.21
CA ILE A 16 -18.51 -2.67 7.97
C ILE A 16 -19.22 -2.35 6.65
N ASP A 17 -20.36 -1.67 6.75
CA ASP A 17 -21.09 -1.19 5.57
C ASP A 17 -20.41 0.02 4.91
N ASP A 18 -19.67 0.82 5.68
CA ASP A 18 -18.91 1.96 5.14
C ASP A 18 -17.61 1.52 4.46
N PHE A 19 -17.54 1.75 3.16
CA PHE A 19 -16.34 1.55 2.36
C PHE A 19 -15.10 2.24 2.95
N LYS A 20 -15.23 3.45 3.52
CA LYS A 20 -14.10 4.19 4.08
C LYS A 20 -13.49 3.49 5.28
N LEU A 21 -14.35 3.01 6.19
CA LEU A 21 -13.94 2.22 7.35
C LEU A 21 -13.34 0.89 6.92
N LYS A 22 -13.91 0.22 5.91
CA LYS A 22 -13.34 -1.03 5.36
C LYS A 22 -11.96 -0.81 4.75
N ALA A 23 -11.77 0.28 4.01
CA ALA A 23 -10.47 0.64 3.45
C ALA A 23 -9.45 0.96 4.56
N ALA A 24 -9.86 1.74 5.57
CA ALA A 24 -9.02 2.07 6.71
C ALA A 24 -8.62 0.81 7.49
N TYR A 25 -9.59 -0.06 7.79
CA TYR A 25 -9.36 -1.33 8.47
C TYR A 25 -8.39 -2.23 7.72
N ARG A 26 -8.52 -2.33 6.39
CA ARG A 26 -7.58 -3.09 5.56
C ARG A 26 -6.15 -2.55 5.71
N THR A 27 -5.98 -1.22 5.66
CA THR A 27 -4.65 -0.61 5.83
C THR A 27 -4.07 -0.81 7.22
N TYR A 28 -4.89 -0.70 8.26
CA TYR A 28 -4.52 -1.04 9.64
C TYR A 28 -4.09 -2.51 9.76
N SER A 29 -4.90 -3.43 9.22
CA SER A 29 -4.64 -4.87 9.26
C SER A 29 -3.31 -5.23 8.60
N ASP A 30 -3.03 -4.65 7.43
CA ASP A 30 -1.80 -4.90 6.69
C ASP A 30 -0.57 -4.42 7.47
N LEU A 31 -0.65 -3.28 8.13
CA LEU A 31 0.45 -2.73 8.95
C LEU A 31 0.60 -3.45 10.28
N PHE A 32 -0.50 -3.85 10.91
CA PHE A 32 -0.48 -4.60 12.17
C PHE A 32 0.24 -5.93 12.00
N ASN A 33 0.01 -6.61 10.87
CA ASN A 33 0.68 -7.86 10.52
C ASN A 33 2.18 -7.67 10.21
N GLU A 34 2.58 -6.48 9.77
CA GLU A 34 3.96 -6.15 9.37
C GLU A 34 4.77 -5.52 10.51
N ALA A 35 4.10 -5.00 11.54
CA ALA A 35 4.76 -4.42 12.70
C ALA A 35 5.50 -5.50 13.49
N ASP A 36 6.81 -5.32 13.63
CA ASP A 36 7.70 -6.19 14.42
C ASP A 36 7.64 -5.90 15.93
N SER A 37 7.29 -4.67 16.31
CA SER A 37 7.22 -4.22 17.71
C SER A 37 5.80 -4.28 18.28
N THR A 38 5.66 -4.78 19.52
CA THR A 38 4.41 -4.66 20.29
C THR A 38 3.94 -3.23 20.46
N GLU A 39 4.87 -2.29 20.68
CA GLU A 39 4.54 -0.88 20.88
C GLU A 39 3.87 -0.30 19.63
N ASP A 40 4.37 -0.63 18.44
CA ASP A 40 3.79 -0.19 17.17
C ASP A 40 2.39 -0.80 16.97
N ARG A 41 2.19 -2.06 17.35
CA ARG A 41 0.86 -2.72 17.32
C ARG A 41 -0.14 -2.05 18.27
N LEU A 42 0.29 -1.69 19.48
CA LEU A 42 -0.55 -0.98 20.45
C LEU A 42 -0.97 0.40 19.93
N ARG A 43 -0.04 1.15 19.33
CA ARG A 43 -0.35 2.46 18.73
C ARG A 43 -1.31 2.33 17.55
N LEU A 44 -1.14 1.32 16.69
CA LEU A 44 -2.07 1.05 15.60
C LEU A 44 -3.48 0.71 16.11
N ASN A 45 -3.58 -0.04 17.23
CA ASN A 45 -4.86 -0.34 17.89
C ASN A 45 -5.55 0.90 18.43
N ASP A 46 -4.80 1.82 19.04
CA ASP A 46 -5.31 3.09 19.54
C ASP A 46 -5.82 3.96 18.38
N LEU A 47 -5.07 4.04 17.26
CA LEU A 47 -5.48 4.78 16.07
C LEU A 47 -6.79 4.27 15.46
N ILE A 48 -6.95 2.96 15.30
CA ILE A 48 -8.18 2.39 14.75
C ILE A 48 -9.35 2.56 15.72
N SER A 49 -9.12 2.48 17.03
CA SER A 49 -10.16 2.68 18.04
C SER A 49 -10.66 4.13 18.04
N ARG A 50 -9.76 5.12 17.98
CA ARG A 50 -10.13 6.54 17.86
C ARG A 50 -10.89 6.84 16.57
N LEU A 51 -10.56 6.15 15.47
CA LEU A 51 -11.31 6.26 14.22
C LEU A 51 -12.73 5.68 14.35
N LEU A 52 -12.88 4.55 15.01
CA LEU A 52 -14.18 3.90 15.23
C LEU A 52 -15.09 4.69 16.18
N ASN A 53 -14.50 5.34 17.19
CA ASN A 53 -15.22 6.23 18.11
C ASN A 53 -15.55 7.60 17.51
N GLU A 54 -15.25 7.83 16.23
CA GLU A 54 -15.41 9.13 15.54
C GLU A 54 -14.62 10.29 16.18
N GLU A 55 -13.68 10.00 17.07
CA GLU A 55 -12.78 10.98 17.71
C GLU A 55 -11.73 11.51 16.73
N MET A 56 -11.51 10.79 15.63
CA MET A 56 -10.51 11.11 14.62
C MET A 56 -11.11 11.12 13.21
N SER A 57 -10.70 12.09 12.39
CA SER A 57 -11.04 12.10 10.97
C SER A 57 -10.21 11.09 10.18
N PHE A 58 -10.77 10.55 9.10
CA PHE A 58 -10.02 9.69 8.15
C PHE A 58 -8.72 10.33 7.65
N ARG A 59 -8.72 11.66 7.44
CA ARG A 59 -7.52 12.37 6.98
C ARG A 59 -6.41 12.33 8.03
N SER A 60 -6.75 12.59 9.29
CA SER A 60 -5.81 12.52 10.41
C SER A 60 -5.29 11.09 10.59
N PHE A 61 -6.18 10.10 10.53
CA PHE A 61 -5.82 8.69 10.61
C PHE A 61 -4.78 8.30 9.57
N TYR A 62 -5.01 8.59 8.29
CA TYR A 62 -4.03 8.27 7.24
C TYR A 62 -2.72 9.07 7.36
N SER A 63 -2.77 10.28 7.93
CA SER A 63 -1.58 11.10 8.17
C SER A 63 -0.67 10.48 9.24
N GLU A 64 -1.24 9.99 10.34
CA GLU A 64 -0.49 9.33 11.41
C GLU A 64 -0.02 7.93 10.98
N LEU A 65 -0.85 7.21 10.25
CA LEU A 65 -0.56 5.88 9.74
C LEU A 65 0.58 5.86 8.70
N ASN A 66 0.86 6.99 8.04
CA ASN A 66 1.97 7.12 7.10
C ASN A 66 3.35 6.89 7.75
N GLN A 67 3.51 7.20 9.04
CA GLN A 67 4.76 6.99 9.76
C GLN A 67 5.15 5.50 9.84
N TYR A 68 4.16 4.62 9.93
CA TYR A 68 4.36 3.17 9.96
C TYR A 68 4.58 2.59 8.56
N ARG A 69 3.99 3.20 7.52
CA ARG A 69 4.25 2.82 6.12
C ARG A 69 5.67 3.12 5.69
N GLU A 70 6.22 4.27 6.03
CA GLU A 70 7.60 4.63 5.69
C GLU A 70 8.60 3.64 6.32
N ARG A 71 8.34 3.20 7.56
CA ARG A 71 9.16 2.19 8.26
C ARG A 71 9.10 0.80 7.61
N SER A 72 7.94 0.41 7.11
CA SER A 72 7.73 -0.89 6.46
C SER A 72 8.47 -1.08 5.12
N GLY A 73 9.16 -0.05 4.61
CA GLY A 73 9.82 -0.12 3.31
C GLY A 73 8.83 -0.17 2.12
N ARG A 74 7.52 -0.13 2.37
CA ARG A 74 6.47 0.14 1.37
C ARG A 74 6.38 1.62 1.05
N ASP A 75 7.53 2.24 0.86
CA ASP A 75 7.70 3.42 0.02
C ASP A 75 7.28 3.01 -1.40
N GLN A 76 5.98 2.82 -1.60
CA GLN A 76 5.36 2.65 -2.89
C GLN A 76 5.34 4.05 -3.48
N ARG A 77 6.54 4.55 -3.78
CA ARG A 77 6.77 5.63 -4.72
C ARG A 77 6.00 5.17 -5.93
N PHE A 78 4.82 5.76 -6.11
CA PHE A 78 4.09 5.63 -7.35
C PHE A 78 5.02 6.25 -8.38
N ASN A 79 5.90 5.42 -8.92
CA ASN A 79 6.72 5.75 -10.06
C ASN A 79 5.67 6.00 -11.13
N ARG A 80 5.26 7.27 -11.27
CA ARG A 80 4.34 7.71 -12.31
C ARG A 80 5.07 7.39 -13.60
N THR A 81 4.81 6.19 -14.13
CA THR A 81 5.38 5.75 -15.39
C THR A 81 4.82 6.68 -16.43
N ARG A 82 5.64 7.65 -16.83
CA ARG A 82 5.26 8.60 -17.86
C ARG A 82 5.06 7.77 -19.13
N ILE A 83 3.81 7.65 -19.57
CA ILE A 83 3.49 7.01 -20.84
C ILE A 83 4.02 7.95 -21.93
N ILE A 84 5.17 7.60 -22.51
CA ILE A 84 5.75 8.34 -23.64
C ILE A 84 5.33 7.64 -24.92
N GLY A 85 4.53 8.31 -25.74
CA GLY A 85 4.12 7.82 -27.06
C GLY A 85 5.25 7.98 -28.09
N GLN A 86 5.22 7.16 -29.14
CA GLN A 86 6.11 7.31 -30.30
C GLN A 86 5.41 8.05 -31.45
N ARG A 87 6.17 8.80 -32.27
CA ARG A 87 5.65 9.39 -33.51
C ARG A 87 5.29 8.28 -34.51
N LYS A 88 4.14 8.40 -35.20
CA LYS A 88 3.66 7.39 -36.18
C LYS A 88 4.73 6.98 -37.21
N ARG A 89 5.56 7.93 -37.69
CA ARG A 89 6.62 7.66 -38.66
C ARG A 89 7.74 6.77 -38.08
N ALA A 90 8.13 6.98 -36.83
CA ALA A 90 9.13 6.16 -36.16
C ALA A 90 8.62 4.73 -35.97
N TYR A 91 7.39 4.59 -35.46
CA TYR A 91 6.74 3.29 -35.34
C TYR A 91 6.71 2.49 -36.66
N ARG A 92 6.35 3.14 -37.78
CA ARG A 92 6.34 2.48 -39.10
C ARG A 92 7.73 1.99 -39.54
N ARG A 93 8.79 2.76 -39.27
CA ARG A 93 10.16 2.36 -39.59
C ARG A 93 10.58 1.15 -38.78
N ASP A 94 10.35 1.18 -37.47
CA ASP A 94 10.66 0.06 -36.57
C ASP A 94 9.91 -1.21 -36.98
N GLN A 95 8.65 -1.11 -37.40
CA GLN A 95 7.88 -2.25 -37.90
C GLN A 95 8.47 -2.83 -39.19
N GLN A 96 8.80 -1.98 -40.17
CA GLN A 96 9.43 -2.42 -41.42
C GLN A 96 10.78 -3.10 -41.18
N GLU A 97 11.58 -2.57 -40.25
CA GLU A 97 12.86 -3.15 -39.84
C GLU A 97 12.66 -4.51 -39.18
N ARG A 98 11.73 -4.62 -38.22
CA ARG A 98 11.37 -5.89 -37.57
C ARG A 98 10.90 -6.93 -38.57
N GLU A 99 10.05 -6.54 -39.52
CA GLU A 99 9.60 -7.43 -40.60
C GLU A 99 10.77 -7.89 -41.47
N ARG A 100 11.68 -6.99 -41.84
CA ARG A 100 12.87 -7.33 -42.63
C ARG A 100 13.76 -8.32 -41.86
N ILE A 101 14.04 -8.06 -40.59
CA ILE A 101 14.80 -8.99 -39.73
C ILE A 101 14.09 -10.34 -39.67
N LYS A 102 12.77 -10.38 -39.45
CA LYS A 102 11.99 -11.62 -39.41
C LYS A 102 12.06 -12.41 -40.73
N ARG A 103 12.10 -11.73 -41.88
CA ARG A 103 12.23 -12.38 -43.20
C ARG A 103 13.63 -12.93 -43.46
N HIS A 104 14.68 -12.28 -42.92
CA HIS A 104 16.07 -12.61 -43.20
C HIS A 104 16.80 -13.32 -42.06
N LYS A 105 16.18 -13.48 -40.88
CA LYS A 105 16.65 -14.41 -39.85
C LYS A 105 16.36 -15.84 -40.32
N ARG A 106 17.40 -16.48 -40.87
CA ARG A 106 17.56 -17.93 -40.82
C ARG A 106 18.27 -18.30 -39.53
#